data_AF-N6XTX0-F1
#
_entry.id   AF-N6XTX0-F1
#
_cell.length_a   1.000
_cell.length_b   1.000
_cell.length_c   1.000
_cell.angle_alpha   90.00
_cell.angle_beta   90.00
_cell.angle_gamma   90.00
#
_symmetry.space_group_name_H-M   'P 1'
#
loop_
_entity.id
_entity.type
_entity.pdbx_description
1 polymer ?
#
loop_
_entity_poly.entity_id
_entity_poly.type
_entity_poly.pdbx_seq_one_letter_code
_entity_poly.pdbx_strand_id
1 'polypeptide(L)'
;PAARVEAAWAEAESIRADDAATCDAIGRHGVRLIREIAARRPGPVRLMTHCNAGWLATCGAGTALAPVYAAQAEGIAVEVVVSETRPRNQGLLTAWELRAAGVPHLLIADNAAGLLLMRHEVDLVITGADRIAANGDTANKVGTYLKALAARVAEVPFHIAAPHSTLDFACADGAAIPIEDRGADEVLHVRGEAADGATAELALAPAGTR
;
A
#
# COMPACT_ATOMS: atom_id res chain seq x y z
N PRO A 1 -10.35 -17.86 -35.73
CA PRO A 1 -11.25 -16.78 -35.23
C PRO A 1 -12.18 -17.23 -34.09
N ALA A 2 -12.88 -18.36 -34.23
CA ALA A 2 -13.85 -18.86 -33.25
C ALA A 2 -13.25 -19.14 -31.85
N ALA A 3 -12.00 -19.62 -31.76
CA ALA A 3 -11.33 -19.91 -30.49
C ALA A 3 -10.79 -18.66 -29.74
N ARG A 4 -10.89 -17.46 -30.32
CA ARG A 4 -10.30 -16.25 -29.71
C ARG A 4 -10.96 -15.86 -28.39
N VAL A 5 -12.29 -15.99 -28.31
CA VAL A 5 -13.05 -15.65 -27.10
C VAL A 5 -12.69 -16.58 -25.95
N GLU A 6 -12.67 -17.88 -26.23
CA GLU A 6 -12.30 -18.90 -25.25
C GLU A 6 -10.84 -18.75 -24.80
N ALA A 7 -9.91 -18.54 -25.73
CA ALA A 7 -8.51 -18.31 -25.40
C ALA A 7 -8.30 -17.04 -24.56
N ALA A 8 -8.99 -15.94 -24.88
CA ALA A 8 -8.92 -14.71 -24.09
C ALA A 8 -9.48 -14.90 -22.68
N TRP A 9 -10.57 -15.66 -22.53
CA TRP A 9 -11.13 -15.98 -21.22
C TRP A 9 -10.19 -16.86 -20.39
N ALA A 10 -9.60 -17.88 -21.01
CA ALA A 10 -8.64 -18.76 -20.36
C ALA A 10 -7.39 -17.98 -19.88
N GLU A 11 -6.88 -17.06 -20.70
CA GLU A 11 -5.76 -16.20 -20.33
C GLU A 11 -6.11 -15.25 -19.17
N ALA A 12 -7.28 -14.61 -19.22
CA ALA A 12 -7.73 -13.73 -18.14
C ALA A 12 -7.85 -14.46 -16.79
N GLU A 13 -8.39 -15.68 -16.81
CA GLU A 13 -8.48 -16.52 -15.62
C GLU A 13 -7.10 -16.99 -15.14
N SER A 14 -6.18 -17.28 -16.06
CA SER A 14 -4.79 -17.61 -15.73
C SER A 14 -4.10 -16.44 -15.02
N ILE A 15 -4.23 -15.22 -15.54
CA ILE A 15 -3.68 -14.00 -14.92
C ILE A 15 -4.26 -13.78 -13.52
N ARG A 16 -5.59 -13.94 -13.37
CA ARG A 16 -6.26 -13.81 -12.06
C ARG A 16 -5.75 -14.83 -11.05
N ALA A 17 -5.61 -16.09 -11.46
CA ALA A 17 -5.14 -17.18 -10.60
C ALA A 17 -3.67 -16.99 -10.20
N ASP A 18 -2.82 -16.56 -11.13
CA ASP A 18 -1.41 -16.26 -10.89
C ASP A 18 -1.22 -15.08 -9.91
N ASP A 19 -2.01 -14.02 -10.07
CA ASP A 19 -1.99 -12.87 -9.14
C ASP A 19 -2.38 -13.30 -7.71
N ALA A 20 -3.43 -14.12 -7.56
CA ALA A 20 -3.84 -14.65 -6.27
C ALA A 20 -2.76 -15.53 -5.62
N ALA A 21 -2.13 -16.42 -6.40
CA ALA A 21 -1.04 -17.27 -5.94
C ALA A 21 0.21 -16.46 -5.55
N THR A 22 0.50 -15.39 -6.29
CA THR A 22 1.60 -14.47 -6.01
C THR A 22 1.35 -13.65 -4.74
N CYS A 23 0.13 -13.16 -4.52
CA CYS A 23 -0.26 -12.48 -3.28
C CYS A 23 -0.07 -13.39 -2.05
N ASP A 24 -0.49 -14.65 -2.14
CA ASP A 24 -0.28 -15.63 -1.07
C ASP A 24 1.22 -15.89 -0.83
N ALA A 25 2.03 -16.00 -1.89
CA ALA A 25 3.48 -16.11 -1.77
C ALA A 25 4.11 -14.90 -1.07
N ILE A 26 3.73 -13.67 -1.46
CA ILE A 26 4.18 -12.43 -0.81
C ILE A 26 3.87 -12.47 0.68
N GLY A 27 2.67 -12.89 1.08
CA GLY A 27 2.29 -13.09 2.48
C GLY A 27 3.22 -14.06 3.22
N ARG A 28 3.42 -15.27 2.67
CA ARG A 28 4.28 -16.32 3.26
C ARG A 28 5.75 -15.90 3.38
N HIS A 29 6.25 -15.09 2.46
CA HIS A 29 7.62 -14.58 2.52
C HIS A 29 7.75 -13.39 3.46
N GLY A 30 6.82 -12.44 3.40
CA GLY A 30 6.86 -11.21 4.19
C GLY A 30 6.57 -11.42 5.67
N VAL A 31 5.75 -12.40 6.06
CA VAL A 31 5.47 -12.70 7.48
C VAL A 31 6.74 -13.00 8.29
N ARG A 32 7.82 -13.47 7.62
CA ARG A 32 9.12 -13.71 8.25
C ARG A 32 9.71 -12.43 8.84
N LEU A 33 9.56 -11.29 8.15
CA LEU A 33 10.03 -9.98 8.62
C LEU A 33 9.32 -9.59 9.92
N ILE A 34 7.99 -9.78 9.96
CA ILE A 34 7.18 -9.48 11.14
C ILE A 34 7.55 -10.43 12.29
N ARG A 35 7.73 -11.72 12.01
CA ARG A 35 8.13 -12.72 13.02
C ARG A 35 9.47 -12.41 13.66
N GLU A 36 10.46 -11.99 12.87
CA GLU A 36 11.80 -11.63 13.37
C GLU A 36 11.76 -10.44 14.32
N ILE A 37 10.92 -9.44 14.04
CA ILE A 37 10.71 -8.29 14.92
C ILE A 37 9.96 -8.73 16.18
N ALA A 38 8.85 -9.46 16.03
CA ALA A 38 8.05 -9.95 17.15
C ALA A 38 8.86 -10.79 18.14
N ALA A 39 9.86 -11.56 17.68
CA ALA A 39 10.74 -12.34 18.53
C ALA A 39 11.69 -11.49 19.40
N ARG A 40 11.89 -10.21 19.07
CA ARG A 40 12.90 -9.32 19.70
C ARG A 40 12.29 -8.25 20.60
N ARG A 41 10.96 -8.07 20.57
CA ARG A 41 10.28 -7.06 21.38
C ARG A 41 8.96 -7.56 21.95
N PRO A 42 8.54 -7.08 23.13
CA PRO A 42 7.19 -7.33 23.63
C PRO A 42 6.15 -6.49 22.86
N GLY A 43 4.90 -6.97 22.88
CA GLY A 43 3.75 -6.28 22.31
C GLY A 43 3.61 -6.46 20.79
N PRO A 44 2.63 -5.76 20.18
CA PRO A 44 2.39 -5.86 18.74
C PRO A 44 3.56 -5.26 17.95
N VAL A 45 3.85 -5.85 16.79
CA VAL A 45 4.71 -5.24 15.77
C VAL A 45 3.92 -4.10 15.11
N ARG A 46 4.46 -2.88 15.14
CA ARG A 46 3.84 -1.70 14.53
C ARG A 46 4.34 -1.55 13.11
N LEU A 47 3.52 -1.98 12.15
CA LEU A 47 3.82 -1.93 10.71
C LEU A 47 3.20 -0.69 10.09
N MET A 48 3.99 0.15 9.44
CA MET A 48 3.48 1.29 8.67
C MET A 48 3.29 0.93 7.20
N THR A 49 2.18 1.37 6.61
CA THR A 49 1.91 1.23 5.18
C THR A 49 1.38 2.53 4.55
N HIS A 50 1.21 2.51 3.23
CA HIS A 50 0.80 3.66 2.44
C HIS A 50 -0.01 3.24 1.21
N CYS A 51 -0.96 4.07 0.80
CA CYS A 51 -1.99 3.75 -0.19
C CYS A 51 -2.85 2.55 0.26
N ASN A 52 -3.42 1.83 -0.71
CA ASN A 52 -4.07 0.54 -0.52
C ASN A 52 -3.44 -0.51 -1.42
N ALA A 53 -2.70 -1.43 -0.79
CA ALA A 53 -2.04 -2.58 -1.43
C ALA A 53 -2.55 -3.89 -0.78
N GLY A 54 -3.86 -3.92 -0.54
CA GLY A 54 -4.63 -5.02 0.06
C GLY A 54 -5.43 -5.82 -0.96
N TRP A 55 -6.41 -6.60 -0.49
CA TRP A 55 -7.31 -7.36 -1.36
C TRP A 55 -8.21 -6.48 -2.21
N LEU A 56 -8.44 -5.22 -1.82
CA LEU A 56 -9.13 -4.25 -2.68
C LEU A 56 -8.32 -3.84 -3.93
N ALA A 57 -7.01 -4.14 -3.97
CA ALA A 57 -6.11 -3.76 -5.05
C ALA A 57 -5.60 -4.97 -5.87
N THR A 58 -5.99 -6.20 -5.54
CA THR A 58 -5.46 -7.43 -6.15
C THR A 58 -6.54 -8.51 -6.26
N CYS A 59 -6.22 -9.66 -6.85
CA CYS A 59 -7.08 -10.85 -6.91
C CYS A 59 -6.91 -11.78 -5.69
N GLY A 60 -6.09 -11.40 -4.71
CA GLY A 60 -5.78 -12.19 -3.53
C GLY A 60 -5.76 -11.36 -2.25
N ALA A 61 -4.95 -11.75 -1.26
CA ALA A 61 -4.84 -11.08 0.03
C ALA A 61 -4.11 -9.71 -0.03
N GLY A 62 -3.76 -9.21 -1.22
CA GLY A 62 -2.94 -8.02 -1.40
C GLY A 62 -1.45 -8.32 -1.49
N THR A 63 -0.66 -7.23 -1.46
CA THR A 63 0.80 -7.31 -1.44
C THR A 63 1.33 -6.83 -0.10
N ALA A 64 1.28 -5.53 0.21
CA ALA A 64 1.79 -4.99 1.46
C ALA A 64 0.98 -5.42 2.69
N LEU A 65 -0.30 -5.73 2.52
CA LEU A 65 -1.16 -6.25 3.60
C LEU A 65 -1.14 -7.79 3.71
N ALA A 66 -0.71 -8.53 2.68
CA ALA A 66 -0.65 -9.99 2.76
C ALA A 66 0.24 -10.50 3.91
N PRO A 67 1.43 -9.91 4.19
CA PRO A 67 2.21 -10.26 5.38
C PRO A 67 1.48 -10.00 6.70
N VAL A 68 0.65 -8.96 6.77
CA VAL A 68 -0.16 -8.62 7.95
C VAL A 68 -1.20 -9.71 8.20
N TYR A 69 -1.92 -10.14 7.16
CA TYR A 69 -2.90 -11.22 7.27
C TYR A 69 -2.25 -12.57 7.59
N ALA A 70 -1.09 -12.87 7.02
CA ALA A 70 -0.31 -14.05 7.37
C ALA A 70 0.15 -14.01 8.84
N ALA A 71 0.59 -12.86 9.35
CA ALA A 71 0.96 -12.68 10.76
C ALA A 71 -0.24 -12.89 11.69
N GLN A 72 -1.41 -12.35 11.34
CA GLN A 72 -2.67 -12.57 12.07
C GLN A 72 -3.04 -14.06 12.10
N ALA A 73 -2.91 -14.77 10.99
CA ALA A 73 -3.17 -16.21 10.90
C ALA A 73 -2.20 -17.05 11.76
N GLU A 74 -0.97 -16.57 11.96
CA GLU A 74 0.01 -17.17 12.87
C GLU A 74 -0.18 -16.77 14.35
N GLY A 75 -1.15 -15.90 14.65
CA GLY A 75 -1.37 -15.38 16.01
C GLY A 75 -0.30 -14.37 16.45
N ILE A 76 0.48 -13.82 15.52
CA ILE A 76 1.45 -12.76 15.82
C ILE A 76 0.71 -11.43 15.91
N ALA A 77 0.83 -10.77 17.06
CA ALA A 77 0.21 -9.47 17.26
C ALA A 77 0.84 -8.41 16.35
N VAL A 78 0.01 -7.77 15.52
CA VAL A 78 0.40 -6.69 14.61
C VAL A 78 -0.60 -5.54 14.74
N GLU A 79 -0.10 -4.32 14.73
CA GLU A 79 -0.89 -3.10 14.60
C GLU A 79 -0.42 -2.34 13.36
N VAL A 80 -1.35 -1.93 12.50
CA VAL A 80 -1.01 -1.26 11.24
C VAL A 80 -1.18 0.25 11.37
N VAL A 81 -0.11 1.01 11.15
CA VAL A 81 -0.15 2.46 10.99
C VAL A 81 -0.39 2.78 9.51
N VAL A 82 -1.59 3.25 9.18
CA VAL A 82 -2.00 3.58 7.82
C VAL A 82 -2.08 5.08 7.64
N SER A 83 -1.42 5.59 6.59
CA SER A 83 -1.52 7.01 6.22
C SER A 83 -2.66 7.24 5.25
N GLU A 84 -3.39 8.35 5.39
CA GLU A 84 -4.57 8.69 4.56
C GLU A 84 -4.29 8.62 3.05
N THR A 85 -3.07 8.98 2.61
CA THR A 85 -2.63 8.93 1.22
C THR A 85 -3.36 9.92 0.33
N ARG A 86 -3.18 11.21 0.62
CA ARG A 86 -3.66 12.31 -0.22
C ARG A 86 -3.02 12.27 -1.60
N PRO A 87 -3.71 12.81 -2.63
CA PRO A 87 -5.02 13.43 -2.56
C PRO A 87 -6.21 12.46 -2.55
N ARG A 88 -6.04 11.24 -3.08
CA ARG A 88 -7.16 10.34 -3.35
C ARG A 88 -7.61 9.49 -2.15
N ASN A 89 -6.93 9.63 -1.02
CA ASN A 89 -7.30 9.05 0.26
C ASN A 89 -7.42 7.52 0.25
N GLN A 90 -6.60 6.82 -0.54
CA GLN A 90 -6.66 5.36 -0.61
C GLN A 90 -6.34 4.67 0.72
N GLY A 91 -5.63 5.33 1.63
CA GLY A 91 -5.42 4.83 2.99
C GLY A 91 -6.72 4.63 3.77
N LEU A 92 -7.81 5.31 3.40
CA LEU A 92 -9.13 5.08 3.98
C LEU A 92 -9.72 3.74 3.53
N LEU A 93 -9.40 3.27 2.31
CA LEU A 93 -9.75 1.92 1.85
C LEU A 93 -8.99 0.87 2.66
N THR A 94 -7.69 1.11 2.89
CA THR A 94 -6.87 0.26 3.76
C THR A 94 -7.43 0.21 5.18
N ALA A 95 -7.79 1.35 5.78
CA ALA A 95 -8.40 1.38 7.11
C ALA A 95 -9.73 0.62 7.15
N TRP A 96 -10.57 0.77 6.12
CA TRP A 96 -11.81 0.00 5.98
C TRP A 96 -11.54 -1.51 5.89
N GLU A 97 -10.58 -1.92 5.06
CA GLU A 97 -10.20 -3.32 4.84
C GLU A 97 -9.61 -3.95 6.12
N LEU A 98 -8.71 -3.25 6.82
CA LEU A 98 -8.15 -3.68 8.10
C LEU A 98 -9.23 -3.81 9.18
N ARG A 99 -10.18 -2.86 9.23
CA ARG A 99 -11.34 -2.94 10.13
C ARG A 99 -12.18 -4.17 9.83
N ALA A 100 -12.47 -4.45 8.56
CA ALA A 100 -13.23 -5.63 8.14
C ALA A 100 -12.49 -6.94 8.49
N ALA A 101 -11.17 -6.94 8.43
CA ALA A 101 -10.30 -8.07 8.81
C ALA A 101 -10.14 -8.26 10.33
N GLY A 102 -10.56 -7.29 11.15
CA GLY A 102 -10.31 -7.28 12.59
C GLY A 102 -8.84 -7.01 12.96
N VAL A 103 -8.07 -6.36 12.08
CA VAL A 103 -6.68 -5.98 12.35
C VAL A 103 -6.64 -4.62 13.06
N PRO A 104 -5.99 -4.52 14.25
CA PRO A 104 -5.75 -3.24 14.92
C PRO A 104 -5.02 -2.27 14.00
N HIS A 105 -5.51 -1.04 13.90
CA HIS A 105 -4.89 -0.04 13.03
C HIS A 105 -5.08 1.39 13.55
N LEU A 106 -4.13 2.25 13.17
CA LEU A 106 -4.11 3.67 13.43
C LEU A 106 -4.07 4.42 12.10
N LEU A 107 -5.12 5.19 11.81
CA LEU A 107 -5.15 6.10 10.66
C LEU A 107 -4.46 7.43 11.01
N ILE A 108 -3.56 7.89 10.14
CA ILE A 108 -2.78 9.13 10.32
C ILE A 108 -2.84 10.02 9.07
N ALA A 109 -2.62 11.31 9.27
CA ALA A 109 -2.27 12.21 8.17
C ALA A 109 -0.90 11.81 7.58
N ASP A 110 -0.69 12.05 6.28
CA ASP A 110 0.54 11.63 5.60
C ASP A 110 1.82 12.19 6.23
N ASN A 111 1.77 13.45 6.67
CA ASN A 111 2.89 14.16 7.26
C ASN A 111 3.23 13.71 8.70
N ALA A 112 2.32 13.00 9.38
CA ALA A 112 2.59 12.44 10.70
C ALA A 112 3.52 11.22 10.64
N ALA A 113 3.66 10.59 9.47
CA ALA A 113 4.49 9.40 9.31
C ALA A 113 5.95 9.62 9.73
N GLY A 114 6.55 10.76 9.32
CA GLY A 114 7.92 11.09 9.69
C GLY A 114 8.11 11.27 11.19
N LEU A 115 7.13 11.87 11.89
CA LEU A 115 7.16 12.05 13.34
C LEU A 115 7.14 10.69 14.07
N LEU A 116 6.27 9.77 13.63
CA LEU A 116 6.18 8.44 14.23
C LEU A 116 7.43 7.61 14.01
N LEU A 117 8.01 7.67 12.80
CA LEU A 117 9.28 7.01 12.48
C LEU A 117 10.41 7.58 13.36
N MET A 118 10.52 8.91 13.46
CA MET A 118 11.54 9.57 14.30
C MET A 118 11.43 9.20 15.78
N ARG A 119 10.22 8.92 16.27
CA ARG A 119 9.98 8.50 17.66
C ARG A 119 10.09 6.98 17.86
N HIS A 120 10.46 6.22 16.84
CA HIS A 120 10.48 4.76 16.85
C HIS A 120 9.14 4.15 17.28
N GLU A 121 8.03 4.80 16.89
CA GLU A 121 6.67 4.29 17.09
C GLU A 121 6.23 3.34 15.95
N VAL A 122 7.15 2.97 15.07
CA VAL A 122 6.97 2.06 13.95
C VAL A 122 8.20 1.16 13.87
N ASP A 123 7.98 -0.15 13.71
CA ASP A 123 9.03 -1.16 13.66
C ASP A 123 9.44 -1.56 12.24
N LEU A 124 8.51 -1.42 11.30
CA LEU A 124 8.65 -1.91 9.94
C LEU A 124 7.79 -1.08 9.00
N VAL A 125 8.31 -0.72 7.84
CA VAL A 125 7.51 -0.14 6.76
C VAL A 125 7.41 -1.14 5.62
N ILE A 126 6.17 -1.44 5.18
CA ILE A 126 5.91 -2.19 3.95
C ILE A 126 4.93 -1.40 3.10
N THR A 127 5.30 -1.13 1.84
CA THR A 127 4.39 -0.54 0.84
C THR A 127 4.28 -1.41 -0.40
N GLY A 128 3.24 -1.15 -1.20
CA GLY A 128 3.14 -1.71 -2.54
C GLY A 128 4.11 -1.06 -3.53
N ALA A 129 3.93 -1.38 -4.81
CA ALA A 129 4.56 -0.71 -5.93
C ALA A 129 3.59 -0.66 -7.13
N ASP A 130 3.71 0.39 -7.93
CA ASP A 130 3.05 0.51 -9.23
C ASP A 130 3.96 0.00 -10.36
N ARG A 131 5.28 0.24 -10.24
CA ARG A 131 6.32 -0.28 -11.15
C ARG A 131 7.66 -0.36 -10.45
N ILE A 132 8.43 -1.40 -10.73
CA ILE A 132 9.81 -1.54 -10.25
C ILE A 132 10.73 -1.70 -11.47
N ALA A 133 11.67 -0.77 -11.63
CA ALA A 133 12.66 -0.81 -12.71
C ALA A 133 13.71 -1.92 -12.46
N ALA A 134 14.50 -2.24 -13.50
CA ALA A 134 15.51 -3.29 -13.46
C ALA A 134 16.56 -3.11 -12.36
N ASN A 135 16.87 -1.88 -11.96
CA ASN A 135 17.81 -1.57 -10.87
C ASN A 135 17.16 -1.59 -9.46
N GLY A 136 15.85 -1.84 -9.37
CA GLY A 136 15.08 -1.84 -8.12
C GLY A 136 14.42 -0.51 -7.76
N ASP A 137 14.66 0.56 -8.53
CA ASP A 137 13.95 1.82 -8.33
C ASP A 137 12.45 1.60 -8.47
N THR A 138 11.70 2.07 -7.48
CA THR A 138 10.29 1.75 -7.34
C THR A 138 9.44 3.01 -7.48
N ALA A 139 8.60 3.04 -8.50
CA ALA A 139 7.47 3.96 -8.56
C ALA A 139 6.30 3.38 -7.78
N ASN A 140 5.73 4.21 -6.90
CA ASN A 140 4.54 3.91 -6.12
C ASN A 140 3.80 5.23 -5.82
N LYS A 141 2.68 5.15 -5.10
CA LYS A 141 1.90 6.32 -4.71
C LYS A 141 2.75 7.43 -4.08
N VAL A 142 2.50 8.67 -4.51
CA VAL A 142 3.16 9.87 -3.99
C VAL A 142 3.10 9.90 -2.46
N GLY A 143 4.25 10.09 -1.82
CA GLY A 143 4.42 9.97 -0.36
C GLY A 143 5.24 8.75 0.07
N THR A 144 5.37 7.71 -0.76
CA THR A 144 6.26 6.57 -0.49
C THR A 144 7.72 6.99 -0.32
N TYR A 145 8.24 7.82 -1.22
CA TYR A 145 9.62 8.30 -1.15
C TYR A 145 9.92 9.06 0.15
N LEU A 146 8.99 9.93 0.59
CA LEU A 146 9.16 10.69 1.85
C LEU A 146 9.21 9.75 3.07
N LYS A 147 8.41 8.68 3.07
CA LYS A 147 8.44 7.65 4.12
C LYS A 147 9.74 6.84 4.08
N ALA A 148 10.25 6.50 2.89
CA ALA A 148 11.52 5.82 2.74
C ALA A 148 12.70 6.66 3.28
N LEU A 149 12.72 7.96 3.00
CA LEU A 149 13.71 8.89 3.57
C LEU A 149 13.62 8.95 5.09
N ALA A 150 12.41 9.11 5.66
CA ALA A 150 12.22 9.15 7.10
C ALA A 150 12.62 7.83 7.77
N ALA A 151 12.24 6.69 7.19
CA ALA A 151 12.59 5.36 7.69
C ALA A 151 14.11 5.14 7.64
N ARG A 152 14.79 5.60 6.58
CA ARG A 152 16.24 5.52 6.45
C ARG A 152 16.97 6.27 7.58
N VAL A 153 16.50 7.48 7.90
CA VAL A 153 17.08 8.31 8.97
C VAL A 153 16.78 7.72 10.36
N ALA A 154 15.59 7.16 10.55
CA ALA A 154 15.18 6.50 11.79
C ALA A 154 15.69 5.05 11.93
N GLU A 155 16.44 4.55 10.95
CA GLU A 155 16.94 3.16 10.88
C GLU A 155 15.82 2.09 10.99
N VAL A 156 14.63 2.41 10.50
CA VAL A 156 13.49 1.49 10.41
C VAL A 156 13.55 0.76 9.06
N PRO A 157 13.46 -0.59 9.04
CA PRO A 157 13.47 -1.35 7.79
C PRO A 157 12.31 -0.96 6.88
N PHE A 158 12.61 -0.77 5.59
CA PHE A 158 11.65 -0.36 4.57
C PHE A 158 11.64 -1.39 3.44
N HIS A 159 10.46 -1.97 3.17
CA HIS A 159 10.29 -3.01 2.18
C HIS A 159 9.22 -2.66 1.15
N ILE A 160 9.46 -3.09 -0.09
CA ILE A 160 8.48 -3.09 -1.16
C ILE A 160 7.93 -4.51 -1.30
N ALA A 161 6.61 -4.64 -1.31
CA ALA A 161 5.90 -5.88 -1.57
C ALA A 161 5.15 -5.75 -2.91
N ALA A 162 5.56 -6.53 -3.90
CA ALA A 162 4.98 -6.46 -5.25
C ALA A 162 5.05 -7.83 -5.95
N PRO A 163 4.10 -8.14 -6.84
CA PRO A 163 4.18 -9.34 -7.67
C PRO A 163 5.29 -9.21 -8.72
N HIS A 164 5.71 -10.35 -9.27
CA HIS A 164 6.72 -10.37 -10.32
C HIS A 164 6.27 -9.62 -11.59
N SER A 165 4.96 -9.56 -11.84
CA SER A 165 4.36 -8.81 -12.95
C SER A 165 4.50 -7.28 -12.82
N THR A 166 4.85 -6.76 -11.64
CA THR A 166 5.17 -5.34 -11.41
C THR A 166 6.62 -4.99 -11.76
N LEU A 167 7.49 -6.00 -11.96
CA LEU A 167 8.88 -5.81 -12.36
C LEU A 167 8.95 -5.50 -13.86
N ASP A 168 9.49 -4.33 -14.20
CA ASP A 168 9.70 -3.87 -15.57
C ASP A 168 11.20 -3.91 -15.90
N PHE A 169 11.66 -5.07 -16.37
CA PHE A 169 13.07 -5.27 -16.76
C PHE A 169 13.47 -4.48 -18.01
N ALA A 170 12.51 -3.91 -18.76
CA ALA A 170 12.80 -3.03 -19.89
C ALA A 170 13.03 -1.57 -19.45
N CYS A 171 12.61 -1.20 -18.23
CA CYS A 171 12.88 0.08 -17.61
C CYS A 171 14.21 0.02 -16.86
N ALA A 172 15.21 0.80 -17.28
CA ALA A 172 16.56 0.71 -16.72
C ALA A 172 16.64 1.20 -15.27
N ASP A 173 15.99 2.31 -14.97
CA ASP A 173 16.01 2.99 -13.67
C ASP A 173 14.75 3.84 -13.44
N GLY A 174 14.64 4.44 -12.25
CA GLY A 174 13.51 5.25 -11.86
C GLY A 174 13.32 6.53 -12.68
N ALA A 175 14.40 7.06 -13.29
CA ALA A 175 14.30 8.26 -14.13
C ALA A 175 13.60 7.97 -15.47
N ALA A 176 13.61 6.71 -15.91
CA ALA A 176 12.88 6.26 -17.09
C ALA A 176 11.40 5.96 -16.83
N ILE A 177 10.92 6.00 -15.57
CA ILE A 177 9.51 5.75 -15.25
C ILE A 177 8.70 7.04 -15.49
N PRO A 178 7.69 7.03 -16.37
CA PRO A 178 6.81 8.19 -16.53
C PRO A 178 5.94 8.37 -15.28
N ILE A 179 5.96 9.58 -14.71
CA ILE A 179 5.10 9.94 -13.59
C ILE A 179 3.78 10.50 -14.12
N GLU A 180 2.67 9.92 -13.68
CA GLU A 180 1.32 10.39 -14.02
C GLU A 180 1.02 11.69 -13.26
N ASP A 181 0.86 12.79 -13.97
CA ASP A 181 0.30 14.04 -13.45
C ASP A 181 -1.22 14.07 -13.69
N ARG A 182 -1.98 14.39 -12.63
CA ARG A 182 -3.45 14.42 -12.63
C ARG A 182 -3.95 15.83 -12.35
N GLY A 183 -5.24 16.06 -12.59
CA GLY A 183 -5.87 17.37 -12.42
C GLY A 183 -5.78 17.88 -10.97
N ALA A 184 -5.53 19.19 -10.83
CA ALA A 184 -5.44 19.86 -9.52
C ALA A 184 -6.70 19.68 -8.65
N ASP A 185 -7.85 19.42 -9.27
CA ASP A 185 -9.11 19.19 -8.55
C ASP A 185 -9.03 18.05 -7.52
N GLU A 186 -8.19 17.03 -7.72
CA GLU A 186 -8.00 15.98 -6.71
C GLU A 186 -7.39 16.52 -5.40
N VAL A 187 -6.59 17.59 -5.50
CA VAL A 187 -6.04 18.30 -4.34
C VAL A 187 -7.03 19.35 -3.84
N LEU A 188 -7.67 20.09 -4.75
CA LEU A 188 -8.50 21.24 -4.43
C LEU A 188 -9.91 20.87 -3.94
N HIS A 189 -10.35 19.63 -4.13
CA HIS A 189 -11.65 19.15 -3.70
C HIS A 189 -11.54 17.85 -2.90
N VAL A 190 -12.53 17.61 -2.04
CA VAL A 190 -12.71 16.33 -1.33
C VAL A 190 -14.15 15.86 -1.49
N ARG A 191 -14.33 14.58 -1.77
CA ARG A 191 -15.64 13.92 -1.76
C ARG A 191 -15.77 13.08 -0.49
N GLY A 192 -16.91 13.20 0.18
CA GLY A 192 -17.19 12.47 1.42
C GLY A 192 -18.67 12.44 1.77
N GLU A 193 -18.99 11.85 2.91
CA GLU A 193 -20.35 11.83 3.45
C GLU A 193 -20.59 13.08 4.32
N ALA A 194 -21.67 13.79 4.04
CA ALA A 194 -22.12 14.94 4.82
C ALA A 194 -22.87 14.50 6.09
N ALA A 195 -23.14 15.45 6.99
CA ALA A 195 -23.80 15.15 8.27
C ALA A 195 -25.21 14.55 8.14
N ASP A 196 -25.86 14.73 6.99
CA ASP A 196 -27.17 14.17 6.64
C ASP A 196 -27.08 12.80 5.93
N GLY A 197 -25.87 12.25 5.78
CA GLY A 197 -25.60 10.98 5.09
C GLY A 197 -25.51 11.10 3.56
N ALA A 198 -25.66 12.30 2.98
CA ALA A 198 -25.51 12.49 1.54
C ALA A 198 -24.04 12.51 1.13
N THR A 199 -23.71 11.97 -0.06
CA THR A 199 -22.39 12.19 -0.64
C THR A 199 -22.30 13.62 -1.17
N ALA A 200 -21.29 14.36 -0.73
CA ALA A 200 -21.02 15.73 -1.15
C ALA A 200 -19.56 15.89 -1.60
N GLU A 201 -19.32 16.93 -2.41
CA GLU A 201 -18.00 17.36 -2.82
C GLU A 201 -17.78 18.79 -2.33
N LEU A 202 -16.64 19.02 -1.69
CA LEU A 202 -16.31 20.29 -1.03
C LEU A 202 -15.00 20.81 -1.57
N ALA A 203 -14.94 22.11 -1.88
CA ALA A 203 -13.70 22.81 -2.18
C ALA A 203 -12.87 22.97 -0.89
N LEU A 204 -11.60 22.56 -0.95
CA LEU A 204 -10.63 22.63 0.13
C LEU A 204 -9.81 23.92 0.14
N ALA A 205 -9.75 24.61 -1.00
CA ALA A 205 -8.96 25.81 -1.18
C ALA A 205 -9.81 26.99 -1.68
N PRO A 206 -9.38 28.25 -1.47
CA PRO A 206 -10.03 29.41 -2.04
C PRO A 206 -10.18 29.33 -3.57
N ALA A 207 -11.23 29.94 -4.11
CA ALA A 207 -11.42 30.03 -5.55
C ALA A 207 -10.20 30.73 -6.22
N GLY A 208 -9.68 30.13 -7.30
CA GLY A 208 -8.52 30.62 -8.03
C GLY A 208 -7.16 30.04 -7.61
N THR A 209 -7.11 29.16 -6.60
CA THR A 209 -5.92 28.36 -6.28
C THR A 209 -5.59 27.40 -7.45
N ARG A 210 -4.29 27.24 -7.76
CA ARG A 210 -3.76 26.38 -8.84
C ARG A 210 -2.77 25.38 -8.28
#